data_AF-A0A1G1ZZR3-F1
#
_entry.id   AF-A0A1G1ZZR3-F1
#
_cell.length_a   1.000
_cell.length_b   1.000
_cell.length_c   1.000
_cell.angle_alpha   90.00
_cell.angle_beta   90.00
_cell.angle_gamma   90.00
#
_symmetry.space_group_name_H-M   'P 1'
#
loop_
_entity.id
_entity.type
_entity.pdbx_description
1 polymer ?
#
loop_
_entity_poly.entity_id
_entity_poly.type
_entity_poly.pdbx_seq_one_letter_code
_entity_poly.pdbx_strand_id
1 'polypeptide(L)'
;MQKQGGSILAALPIWHTFMSEALKEKTSGSFTRPDPIVVEKPVLRGQYLVTDQTNQVNVHEILYYVEKNNPQGDKPSHPENDPQFYNWENPVIEWAKTNITTELLRTMPSLINQNTPSVDFVSPKNGDYIRLSRTATVQVIAPSSIKKIELYFNDSILESASGDFGTSYTHIFTLKPNRILPQNLLTVKAFDSNNNELQKSIILFE
;
A
#
# COMPACT_ATOMS: atom_id res chain seq x y z
N MET A 1 -33.18 4.38 46.20
CA MET A 1 -32.00 5.17 45.78
C MET A 1 -31.70 4.84 44.33
N GLN A 2 -31.97 5.74 43.39
CA GLN A 2 -31.47 5.65 42.02
C GLN A 2 -30.97 7.04 41.63
N LYS A 3 -29.71 7.31 41.97
CA LYS A 3 -29.07 8.64 41.85
C LYS A 3 -28.07 8.74 40.69
N GLN A 4 -28.12 7.83 39.70
CA GLN A 4 -27.08 7.76 38.67
C GLN A 4 -27.56 7.76 37.20
N GLY A 5 -28.78 8.22 36.92
CA GLY A 5 -29.30 8.28 35.53
C GLY A 5 -29.66 9.68 34.99
N GLY A 6 -29.88 10.66 35.87
CA GLY A 6 -30.44 11.96 35.47
C GLY A 6 -29.53 12.81 34.58
N SER A 7 -28.21 12.69 34.76
CA SER A 7 -27.23 13.47 33.97
C SER A 7 -27.16 13.03 32.51
N ILE A 8 -27.27 11.72 32.22
CA ILE A 8 -27.22 11.20 30.84
C ILE A 8 -28.53 11.53 30.11
N LEU A 9 -29.67 11.39 30.82
CA LEU A 9 -31.00 11.68 30.29
C LEU A 9 -31.23 13.18 29.99
N ALA A 10 -30.54 14.08 30.69
CA ALA A 10 -30.58 15.51 30.42
C ALA A 10 -29.48 15.96 29.43
N ALA A 11 -28.25 15.44 29.55
CA ALA A 11 -27.13 15.90 28.74
C ALA A 11 -27.22 15.45 27.27
N LEU A 12 -27.72 14.24 26.99
CA LEU A 12 -27.82 13.74 25.62
C LEU A 12 -28.81 14.57 24.76
N PRO A 13 -30.04 14.88 25.22
CA PRO A 13 -30.94 15.75 24.48
C PRO A 13 -30.38 17.15 24.29
N ILE A 14 -29.75 17.73 25.32
CA ILE A 14 -29.15 19.09 25.25
C ILE A 14 -27.99 19.13 24.26
N TRP A 15 -27.11 18.12 24.29
CA TRP A 15 -25.99 18.03 23.35
C TRP A 15 -26.49 17.82 21.91
N HIS A 16 -27.49 16.96 21.72
CA HIS A 16 -28.07 16.73 20.41
C HIS A 16 -28.72 17.99 19.83
N THR A 17 -29.51 18.73 20.61
CA THR A 17 -30.13 19.98 20.14
C THR A 17 -29.11 21.07 19.89
N PHE A 18 -28.10 21.21 20.75
CA PHE A 18 -27.01 22.16 20.53
C PHE A 18 -26.23 21.84 19.24
N MET A 19 -25.80 20.59 19.07
CA MET A 19 -25.03 20.19 17.90
C MET A 19 -25.87 20.23 16.61
N SER A 20 -27.17 19.89 16.67
CA SER A 20 -28.03 19.96 15.50
C SER A 20 -28.27 21.39 15.02
N GLU A 21 -28.35 22.37 15.91
CA GLU A 21 -28.40 23.78 15.55
C GLU A 21 -27.03 24.30 15.06
N ALA A 22 -25.95 24.02 15.79
CA ALA A 22 -24.61 24.52 15.47
C ALA A 22 -24.06 23.99 14.13
N LEU A 23 -24.51 22.80 13.69
CA LEU A 23 -24.05 22.17 12.45
C LEU A 23 -24.86 22.59 11.20
N LYS A 24 -26.03 23.24 11.32
CA LYS A 24 -26.84 23.66 10.15
C LYS A 24 -26.09 24.58 9.18
N GLU A 25 -25.21 25.42 9.72
CA GLU A 25 -24.41 26.37 8.95
C GLU A 25 -23.02 25.84 8.55
N LYS A 26 -22.69 24.59 8.93
CA LYS A 26 -21.42 23.96 8.60
C LYS A 26 -21.60 23.05 7.40
N THR A 27 -20.97 23.40 6.28
CA THR A 27 -20.81 22.51 5.13
C THR A 27 -19.87 21.37 5.50
N SER A 28 -20.22 20.13 5.14
CA SER A 28 -19.31 18.99 5.29
C SER A 28 -18.09 19.19 4.38
N GLY A 29 -16.92 19.39 4.99
CA GLY A 29 -15.64 19.40 4.30
C GLY A 29 -15.09 17.98 4.16
N SER A 30 -14.43 17.68 3.05
CA SER A 30 -13.59 16.48 2.93
C SER A 30 -12.18 16.83 3.39
N PHE A 31 -11.54 15.93 4.13
CA PHE A 31 -10.13 16.05 4.44
C PHE A 31 -9.33 15.73 3.18
N THR A 32 -8.45 16.63 2.77
CA THR A 32 -7.42 16.30 1.79
C THR A 32 -6.54 15.21 2.39
N ARG A 33 -6.36 14.09 1.68
CA ARG A 33 -5.41 13.08 2.11
C ARG A 33 -4.02 13.74 2.27
N PRO A 34 -3.24 13.33 3.27
CA PRO A 34 -1.87 13.79 3.38
C PRO A 34 -1.11 13.37 2.11
N ASP A 35 -0.14 14.18 1.71
CA ASP A 35 0.77 13.81 0.64
C ASP A 35 1.43 12.45 0.97
N PRO A 36 1.57 11.55 -0.02
CA PRO A 36 2.15 10.24 0.22
C PRO A 36 3.60 10.40 0.67
N ILE A 37 3.91 9.86 1.85
CA ILE A 37 5.30 9.82 2.34
C ILE A 37 5.97 8.60 1.72
N VAL A 38 6.93 8.84 0.84
CA VAL A 38 7.81 7.78 0.33
C VAL A 38 8.82 7.46 1.41
N VAL A 39 8.58 6.38 2.15
CA VAL A 39 9.50 5.96 3.22
C VAL A 39 10.50 4.96 2.66
N GLU A 40 11.79 5.33 2.64
CA GLU A 40 12.87 4.48 2.13
C GLU A 40 13.16 3.28 3.05
N LYS A 41 12.91 3.44 4.35
CA LYS A 41 13.18 2.42 5.38
C LYS A 41 12.19 1.25 5.27
N PRO A 42 12.65 0.02 5.04
CA PRO A 42 11.78 -1.16 4.88
C PRO A 42 10.83 -1.40 6.05
N VAL A 43 11.32 -1.26 7.29
CA VAL A 43 10.52 -1.51 8.50
C VAL A 43 9.27 -0.61 8.59
N LEU A 44 9.38 0.63 8.11
CA LEU A 44 8.28 1.61 8.12
C LEU A 44 7.25 1.33 7.01
N ARG A 45 7.58 0.45 6.08
CA ARG A 45 6.64 -0.12 5.09
C ARG A 45 6.06 -1.47 5.54
N GLY A 46 6.36 -1.91 6.76
CA GLY A 46 5.98 -3.22 7.27
C GLY A 46 6.82 -4.38 6.71
N GLN A 47 7.93 -4.08 6.03
CA GLN A 47 8.88 -5.09 5.54
C GLN A 47 9.89 -5.39 6.64
N TYR A 48 9.74 -6.53 7.31
CA TYR A 48 10.64 -6.97 8.38
C TYR A 48 11.77 -7.88 7.89
N LEU A 49 11.67 -8.38 6.65
CA LEU A 49 12.72 -9.15 5.98
C LEU A 49 13.29 -8.30 4.87
N VAL A 50 14.61 -8.13 4.90
CA VAL A 50 15.32 -7.28 3.95
C VAL A 50 16.47 -8.06 3.35
N THR A 51 16.46 -8.19 2.03
CA THR A 51 17.56 -8.81 1.30
C THR A 51 18.66 -7.79 1.06
N ASP A 52 19.89 -8.13 1.44
CA ASP A 52 21.05 -7.29 1.16
C ASP A 52 21.57 -7.45 -0.28
N GLN A 53 22.61 -6.69 -0.63
CA GLN A 53 23.28 -6.76 -1.93
C GLN A 53 23.94 -8.13 -2.20
N THR A 54 24.12 -8.96 -1.18
CA THR A 54 24.69 -10.32 -1.27
C THR A 54 23.61 -11.39 -1.40
N ASN A 55 22.35 -10.97 -1.58
CA ASN A 55 21.17 -11.83 -1.68
C ASN A 55 20.91 -12.65 -0.40
N GLN A 56 21.37 -12.17 0.76
CA GLN A 56 21.07 -12.74 2.06
C GLN A 56 19.91 -11.99 2.70
N VAL A 57 18.97 -12.75 3.27
CA VAL A 57 17.80 -12.19 3.95
C VAL A 57 18.17 -11.93 5.40
N ASN A 58 18.06 -10.67 5.79
CA ASN A 58 18.34 -10.20 7.12
C ASN A 58 17.05 -9.72 7.79
N VAL A 59 16.96 -9.98 9.09
CA VAL A 59 15.91 -9.45 9.96
C VAL A 59 16.58 -8.73 11.10
N HIS A 60 16.10 -7.53 11.35
CA HIS A 60 16.57 -6.66 12.41
C HIS A 60 15.36 -6.04 13.10
N GLU A 61 15.55 -5.62 14.35
CA GLU A 61 14.57 -4.82 15.05
C GLU A 61 14.49 -3.36 14.52
N ILE A 62 13.58 -2.55 15.06
CA ILE A 62 13.25 -1.23 14.50
C ILE A 62 14.35 -0.18 14.68
N LEU A 63 15.11 -0.21 15.78
CA LEU A 63 16.20 0.73 16.08
C LEU A 63 17.40 0.53 15.13
N TYR A 64 17.53 -0.62 14.47
CA TYR A 64 18.46 -0.83 13.36
C TYR A 64 18.17 0.10 12.18
N TYR A 65 16.88 0.39 11.91
CA TYR A 65 16.45 1.18 10.76
C TYR A 65 16.13 2.64 11.12
N VAL A 66 15.76 2.92 12.37
CA VAL A 66 15.15 4.19 12.77
C VAL A 66 15.86 4.77 13.98
N GLU A 67 16.43 5.97 13.83
CA GLU A 67 16.83 6.77 14.98
C GLU A 67 15.62 7.34 15.70
N LYS A 68 15.47 7.02 16.98
CA LYS A 68 14.32 7.43 17.80
C LYS A 68 14.08 8.95 17.81
N ASN A 69 15.16 9.72 17.87
CA ASN A 69 15.10 11.19 17.94
C ASN A 69 14.98 11.84 16.54
N ASN A 70 15.14 11.07 15.47
CA ASN A 70 15.01 11.54 14.10
C ASN A 70 14.46 10.44 13.17
N PRO A 71 13.17 10.07 13.31
CA PRO A 71 12.61 8.92 12.60
C PRO A 71 12.56 9.11 11.08
N GLN A 72 12.51 10.35 10.60
CA GLN A 72 12.51 10.71 9.19
C GLN A 72 13.91 10.88 8.59
N GLY A 73 14.95 10.97 9.42
CA GLY A 73 16.34 11.07 8.96
C GLY A 73 16.88 9.75 8.40
N ASP A 74 18.19 9.66 8.22
CA ASP A 74 18.83 8.43 7.76
C ASP A 74 18.70 7.30 8.80
N LYS A 75 19.07 6.08 8.39
CA LYS A 75 19.23 4.98 9.34
C LYS A 75 20.43 5.25 10.26
N PRO A 76 20.40 4.83 11.54
CA PRO A 76 21.55 4.96 12.42
C PRO A 76 22.78 4.27 11.84
N SER A 77 23.92 4.94 11.94
CA SER A 77 25.22 4.33 11.60
C SER A 77 25.68 3.35 12.68
N HIS A 78 25.28 3.61 13.93
CA HIS A 78 25.63 2.83 15.12
C HIS A 78 24.37 2.61 15.97
N PRO A 79 23.48 1.68 15.57
CA PRO A 79 22.26 1.35 16.33
C PRO A 79 22.54 0.96 17.78
N GLU A 80 23.71 0.36 18.04
CA GLU A 80 24.19 -0.08 19.35
C GLU A 80 24.40 1.06 20.36
N ASN A 81 24.41 2.31 19.91
CA ASN A 81 24.43 3.47 20.80
C ASN A 81 23.14 3.63 21.59
N ASP A 82 22.02 3.06 21.13
CA ASP A 82 20.81 2.94 21.95
C ASP A 82 20.98 1.76 22.92
N PRO A 83 20.92 1.99 24.25
CA PRO A 83 21.08 0.91 25.24
C PRO A 83 20.04 -0.21 25.11
N GLN A 84 18.91 0.05 24.44
CA GLN A 84 17.86 -0.94 24.22
C GLN A 84 18.11 -1.80 22.98
N PHE A 85 19.03 -1.42 22.09
CA PHE A 85 19.27 -2.11 20.83
C PHE A 85 19.54 -3.61 21.04
N TYR A 86 20.58 -3.97 21.81
CA TYR A 86 20.89 -5.38 22.06
C TYR A 86 19.81 -6.15 22.82
N ASN A 87 19.08 -5.46 23.70
CA ASN A 87 17.98 -6.07 24.45
C ASN A 87 16.84 -6.52 23.52
N TRP A 88 16.68 -5.85 22.38
CA TRP A 88 15.61 -6.11 21.42
C TRP A 88 16.07 -6.90 20.20
N GLU A 89 17.31 -6.68 19.76
CA GLU A 89 17.89 -7.32 18.59
C GLU A 89 18.22 -8.79 18.85
N ASN A 90 18.82 -9.12 20.00
CA ASN A 90 19.23 -10.49 20.29
C ASN A 90 18.04 -11.49 20.27
N PRO A 91 16.90 -11.22 20.93
CA PRO A 91 15.74 -12.10 20.85
C PRO A 91 15.17 -12.24 19.44
N VAL A 92 15.20 -11.17 18.64
CA VAL A 92 14.72 -11.20 17.24
C VAL A 92 15.62 -12.07 16.38
N ILE A 93 16.95 -11.96 16.53
CA ILE A 93 17.92 -12.80 15.83
C ILE A 93 17.76 -14.28 16.25
N GLU A 94 17.60 -14.58 17.54
CA GLU A 94 17.39 -15.95 18.01
C GLU A 94 16.08 -16.56 17.49
N TRP A 95 15.00 -15.77 17.49
CA TRP A 95 13.75 -16.15 16.87
C TRP A 95 13.93 -16.41 15.36
N ALA A 96 14.64 -15.53 14.66
CA ALA A 96 14.86 -15.60 13.22
C ALA A 96 15.59 -16.89 12.80
N LYS A 97 16.59 -17.32 13.56
CA LYS A 97 17.33 -18.58 13.30
C LYS A 97 16.45 -19.82 13.25
N THR A 98 15.35 -19.83 14.00
CA THR A 98 14.45 -20.98 14.11
C THR A 98 13.19 -20.84 13.28
N ASN A 99 12.75 -19.61 13.02
CA ASN A 99 11.48 -19.32 12.37
C ASN A 99 11.62 -18.83 10.93
N ILE A 100 12.79 -18.40 10.47
CA ILE A 100 13.00 -18.00 9.07
C ILE A 100 13.57 -19.20 8.32
N THR A 101 12.67 -20.06 7.86
CA THR A 101 13.04 -21.22 7.05
C THR A 101 13.18 -20.85 5.58
N THR A 102 13.91 -21.66 4.82
CA THR A 102 13.98 -21.52 3.36
C THR A 102 12.60 -21.54 2.69
N GLU A 103 11.62 -22.24 3.28
CA GLU A 103 10.23 -22.25 2.81
C GLU A 103 9.50 -20.93 3.11
N LEU A 104 9.74 -20.34 4.27
CA LEU A 104 9.23 -19.01 4.59
C LEU A 104 9.86 -17.94 3.69
N LEU A 105 11.17 -18.01 3.42
CA LEU A 105 11.83 -17.15 2.44
C LEU A 105 11.24 -17.28 1.02
N ARG A 106 10.72 -18.45 0.65
CA ARG A 106 10.04 -18.68 -0.64
C ARG A 106 8.59 -18.18 -0.68
N THR A 107 7.96 -18.01 0.48
CA THR A 107 6.55 -17.59 0.63
C THR A 107 6.42 -16.13 1.09
N MET A 108 7.50 -15.53 1.61
CA MET A 108 7.57 -14.14 2.00
C MET A 108 7.57 -13.24 0.75
N PRO A 109 6.72 -12.20 0.70
CA PRO A 109 6.79 -11.19 -0.34
C PRO A 109 7.98 -10.26 -0.07
N SER A 110 9.17 -10.73 -0.39
CA SER A 110 10.24 -9.88 -0.92
C SER A 110 11.12 -10.69 -1.87
N LEU A 111 10.46 -11.29 -2.86
CA LEU A 111 11.05 -11.51 -4.16
C LEU A 111 10.18 -10.78 -5.18
N ILE A 112 10.52 -9.52 -5.47
CA ILE A 112 10.76 -9.25 -6.89
C ILE A 112 11.95 -10.15 -7.23
N ASN A 113 11.69 -11.44 -7.45
CA ASN A 113 12.31 -12.06 -8.60
C ASN A 113 11.91 -11.08 -9.70
N GLN A 114 12.86 -10.44 -10.33
CA GLN A 114 12.61 -9.73 -11.59
C GLN A 114 12.06 -10.70 -12.68
N ASN A 115 11.80 -11.96 -12.31
CA ASN A 115 11.29 -13.07 -13.09
C ASN A 115 10.00 -13.72 -12.54
N THR A 116 9.41 -13.29 -11.41
CA THR A 116 8.06 -13.77 -11.03
C THR A 116 7.00 -12.93 -11.74
N PRO A 117 6.14 -13.53 -12.56
CA PRO A 117 5.14 -12.77 -13.30
C PRO A 117 4.18 -12.05 -12.35
N SER A 118 4.12 -10.73 -12.40
CA SER A 118 3.23 -9.90 -11.58
C SER A 118 2.67 -8.71 -12.34
N VAL A 119 1.50 -8.25 -11.90
CA VAL A 119 0.86 -7.02 -12.36
C VAL A 119 0.36 -6.30 -11.12
N ASP A 120 0.81 -5.07 -10.91
CA ASP A 120 0.48 -4.30 -9.72
C ASP A 120 0.17 -2.85 -10.04
N PHE A 121 -0.84 -2.31 -9.35
CA PHE A 121 -1.12 -0.88 -9.37
C PHE A 121 -0.14 -0.16 -8.45
N VAL A 122 0.76 0.64 -9.04
CA VAL A 122 1.57 1.60 -8.30
C VAL A 122 0.64 2.69 -7.73
N SER A 123 -0.30 3.16 -8.55
CA SER A 123 -1.38 4.08 -8.20
C SER A 123 -2.52 3.95 -9.22
N PRO A 124 -3.80 4.16 -8.87
CA PRO A 124 -4.34 4.31 -7.51
C PRO A 124 -4.26 2.99 -6.72
N LYS A 125 -4.48 3.06 -5.40
CA LYS A 125 -4.57 1.88 -4.52
C LYS A 125 -6.03 1.46 -4.32
N ASN A 126 -6.20 0.22 -3.86
CA ASN A 126 -7.52 -0.30 -3.52
C ASN A 126 -8.19 0.57 -2.44
N GLY A 127 -9.42 1.02 -2.72
CA GLY A 127 -10.19 1.92 -1.86
C GLY A 127 -9.93 3.41 -2.11
N ASP A 128 -9.17 3.78 -3.15
CA ASP A 128 -8.98 5.17 -3.51
C ASP A 128 -10.19 5.77 -4.24
N TYR A 129 -10.28 7.09 -4.21
CA TYR A 129 -11.32 7.85 -4.89
C TYR A 129 -10.87 8.19 -6.31
N ILE A 130 -11.70 7.86 -7.30
CA ILE A 130 -11.37 8.11 -8.70
C ILE A 130 -11.28 9.60 -9.03
N ARG A 131 -12.08 10.45 -8.36
CA ARG A 131 -12.08 11.91 -8.56
C ARG A 131 -10.72 12.57 -8.27
N LEU A 132 -9.90 11.92 -7.44
CA LEU A 132 -8.56 12.39 -7.08
C LEU A 132 -7.47 11.87 -8.03
N SER A 133 -7.78 10.89 -8.87
CA SER A 133 -6.82 10.16 -9.71
C SER A 133 -7.09 10.38 -11.19
N ARG A 134 -6.29 11.22 -11.85
CA ARG A 134 -6.39 11.43 -13.31
C ARG A 134 -5.68 10.35 -14.13
N THR A 135 -4.85 9.54 -13.48
CA THR A 135 -4.01 8.54 -14.12
C THR A 135 -3.92 7.27 -13.28
N ALA A 136 -3.75 6.12 -13.92
CA ALA A 136 -3.39 4.87 -13.26
C ALA A 136 -1.99 4.43 -13.72
N THR A 137 -1.07 4.30 -12.77
CA THR A 137 0.28 3.77 -13.00
C THR A 137 0.30 2.29 -12.64
N VAL A 138 0.60 1.45 -13.62
CA VAL A 138 0.68 0.00 -13.47
C VAL A 138 2.11 -0.46 -13.76
N GLN A 139 2.63 -1.34 -12.91
CA GLN A 139 3.86 -2.06 -13.15
C GLN A 139 3.55 -3.51 -13.50
N VAL A 140 4.18 -4.00 -14.56
CA VAL A 140 4.08 -5.38 -15.04
C VAL A 140 5.46 -5.99 -15.08
N ILE A 141 5.57 -7.22 -14.59
CA ILE A 141 6.74 -8.09 -14.69
C ILE A 141 6.24 -9.40 -15.28
N ALA A 142 6.90 -9.93 -16.30
CA ALA A 142 6.48 -11.15 -16.99
C ALA A 142 7.71 -12.01 -17.32
N PRO A 143 7.55 -13.34 -17.47
CA PRO A 143 8.67 -14.24 -17.75
C PRO A 143 9.09 -14.17 -19.23
N SER A 144 8.30 -13.50 -20.07
CA SER A 144 8.49 -13.34 -21.51
C SER A 144 8.04 -11.93 -21.92
N SER A 145 8.44 -11.49 -23.11
CA SER A 145 8.18 -10.14 -23.60
C SER A 145 6.68 -9.82 -23.55
N ILE A 146 6.32 -8.75 -22.84
CA ILE A 146 4.95 -8.25 -22.74
C ILE A 146 4.58 -7.66 -24.10
N LYS A 147 3.48 -8.15 -24.68
CA LYS A 147 3.01 -7.76 -26.01
C LYS A 147 1.81 -6.83 -25.99
N LYS A 148 1.02 -6.89 -24.92
CA LYS A 148 -0.22 -6.12 -24.81
C LYS A 148 -0.54 -5.83 -23.35
N ILE A 149 -1.04 -4.63 -23.08
CA ILE A 149 -1.59 -4.25 -21.78
C ILE A 149 -2.91 -3.51 -22.00
N GLU A 150 -3.90 -3.81 -21.16
CA GLU A 150 -5.26 -3.28 -21.26
C GLU A 150 -5.77 -2.86 -19.88
N LEU A 151 -6.38 -1.68 -19.81
CA LEU A 151 -7.04 -1.19 -18.62
C LEU A 151 -8.56 -1.19 -18.82
N TYR A 152 -9.28 -1.77 -17.87
CA TYR A 152 -10.72 -1.88 -17.83
C TYR A 152 -11.28 -1.15 -16.61
N PHE A 153 -12.42 -0.51 -16.79
CA PHE A 153 -13.20 0.14 -15.76
C PHE A 153 -14.66 -0.31 -15.83
N ASN A 154 -15.15 -0.97 -14.79
CA ASN A 154 -16.49 -1.58 -14.76
C ASN A 154 -16.76 -2.42 -16.03
N ASP A 155 -15.86 -3.35 -16.32
CA ASP A 155 -15.88 -4.24 -17.49
C ASP A 155 -15.78 -3.56 -18.87
N SER A 156 -15.66 -2.23 -18.92
CA SER A 156 -15.45 -1.47 -20.15
C SER A 156 -13.97 -1.13 -20.34
N ILE A 157 -13.42 -1.36 -21.53
CA ILE A 157 -12.03 -1.00 -21.81
C ILE A 157 -11.87 0.53 -21.85
N LEU A 158 -10.87 1.05 -21.12
CA LEU A 158 -10.49 2.47 -21.14
C LEU A 158 -9.41 2.72 -22.18
N GLU A 159 -8.36 1.91 -22.14
CA GLU A 159 -7.15 2.11 -22.93
C GLU A 159 -6.44 0.77 -23.12
N SER A 160 -5.80 0.61 -24.27
CA SER A 160 -4.96 -0.53 -24.59
C SER A 160 -3.69 -0.08 -25.28
N ALA A 161 -2.58 -0.74 -24.98
CA ALA A 161 -1.29 -0.55 -25.63
C ALA A 161 -0.74 -1.90 -26.06
N SER A 162 -0.27 -1.97 -27.31
CA SER A 162 0.37 -3.16 -27.89
C SER A 162 1.75 -2.79 -28.40
N GLY A 163 2.72 -3.69 -28.26
CA GLY A 163 4.11 -3.41 -28.62
C GLY A 163 5.05 -4.53 -28.18
N ASP A 164 6.34 -4.22 -28.11
CA ASP A 164 7.31 -5.04 -27.41
C ASP A 164 7.83 -4.25 -26.21
N PHE A 165 7.34 -4.59 -25.02
CA PHE A 165 7.64 -3.86 -23.81
C PHE A 165 8.71 -4.54 -22.94
N GLY A 166 9.39 -5.56 -23.48
CA GLY A 166 10.35 -6.36 -22.71
C GLY A 166 9.67 -7.16 -21.59
N THR A 167 10.45 -7.62 -20.61
CA THR A 167 9.97 -8.45 -19.49
C THR A 167 9.50 -7.63 -18.28
N SER A 168 9.75 -6.32 -18.26
CA SER A 168 9.27 -5.41 -17.23
C SER A 168 8.86 -4.09 -17.86
N TYR A 169 7.66 -3.62 -17.52
CA TYR A 169 7.09 -2.42 -18.11
C TYR A 169 6.25 -1.64 -17.09
N THR A 170 6.40 -0.32 -17.09
CA THR A 170 5.53 0.59 -16.35
C THR A 170 4.73 1.41 -17.34
N HIS A 171 3.40 1.34 -17.21
CA HIS A 171 2.49 2.09 -18.05
C HIS A 171 1.66 3.07 -17.23
N ILE A 172 1.44 4.26 -17.79
CA ILE A 172 0.62 5.30 -17.19
C ILE A 172 -0.62 5.47 -18.08
N PHE A 173 -1.74 4.95 -17.60
CA PHE A 173 -3.03 5.09 -18.25
C PHE A 173 -3.70 6.40 -17.87
N THR A 174 -4.46 6.98 -18.80
CA THR A 174 -5.30 8.13 -18.50
C THR A 174 -6.70 7.67 -18.06
N LEU A 175 -7.12 8.04 -16.84
CA LEU A 175 -8.44 7.65 -16.32
C LEU A 175 -9.52 8.63 -16.80
N LYS A 176 -10.23 8.25 -17.87
CA LYS A 176 -11.39 8.99 -18.41
C LYS A 176 -12.60 8.06 -18.60
N PRO A 177 -13.19 7.52 -17.53
CA PRO A 177 -14.37 6.67 -17.64
C PRO A 177 -15.62 7.46 -18.03
N ASN A 178 -16.49 6.85 -18.84
CA ASN A 178 -17.75 7.47 -19.29
C ASN A 178 -18.79 7.59 -18.17
N ARG A 179 -18.76 6.68 -17.18
CA ARG A 179 -19.69 6.64 -16.06
C ARG A 179 -18.95 6.19 -14.82
N ILE A 180 -19.12 6.93 -13.73
CA ILE A 180 -18.59 6.60 -12.40
C ILE A 180 -19.79 6.19 -11.53
N LEU A 181 -19.67 5.05 -10.87
CA LEU A 181 -20.62 4.54 -9.88
C LEU A 181 -20.07 4.79 -8.47
N PRO A 182 -20.87 4.67 -7.39
CA PRO A 182 -20.36 4.79 -6.02
C PRO A 182 -19.20 3.84 -5.71
N GLN A 183 -19.20 2.67 -6.34
CA GLN A 183 -18.13 1.67 -6.29
C GLN A 183 -17.82 1.21 -7.71
N ASN A 184 -16.54 1.22 -8.08
CA ASN A 184 -16.06 0.87 -9.40
C ASN A 184 -14.94 -0.15 -9.34
N LEU A 185 -14.85 -1.01 -10.34
CA LEU A 185 -13.77 -1.98 -10.50
C LEU A 185 -12.79 -1.49 -11.55
N LEU A 186 -11.52 -1.33 -11.18
CA LEU A 186 -10.43 -1.06 -12.11
C LEU A 186 -9.60 -2.34 -12.26
N THR A 187 -9.53 -2.87 -13.48
CA THR A 187 -8.83 -4.11 -13.80
C THR A 187 -7.78 -3.85 -14.86
N VAL A 188 -6.56 -4.31 -14.63
CA VAL A 188 -5.50 -4.31 -15.65
C VAL A 188 -5.20 -5.74 -16.07
N LYS A 189 -5.01 -5.93 -17.37
CA LYS A 189 -4.63 -7.20 -18.00
C LYS A 189 -3.37 -6.99 -18.82
N ALA A 190 -2.40 -7.88 -18.69
CA ALA A 190 -1.18 -7.90 -19.48
C ALA A 190 -1.02 -9.27 -20.14
N PHE A 191 -0.59 -9.29 -21.40
CA PHE A 191 -0.38 -10.50 -22.19
C PHE A 191 1.09 -10.57 -22.62
N ASP A 192 1.72 -11.72 -22.39
CA ASP A 192 3.08 -11.99 -22.85
C ASP A 192 3.13 -12.58 -24.28
N SER A 193 4.33 -12.79 -24.81
CA SER A 193 4.57 -13.37 -26.14
C SER A 193 4.09 -14.81 -26.29
N ASN A 194 3.88 -15.52 -25.19
CA ASN A 194 3.34 -16.88 -25.17
C ASN A 194 1.82 -16.88 -24.95
N ASN A 195 1.19 -15.70 -24.97
CA ASN A 195 -0.23 -15.48 -24.74
C ASN A 195 -0.69 -15.84 -23.32
N ASN A 196 0.22 -15.82 -22.33
CA ASN A 196 -0.16 -15.91 -20.91
C ASN A 196 -0.75 -14.58 -20.46
N GLU A 197 -1.83 -14.65 -19.69
CA GLU A 197 -2.52 -13.49 -19.12
C GLU A 197 -2.12 -13.30 -17.65
N LEU A 198 -1.71 -12.08 -17.31
CA LEU A 198 -1.56 -11.61 -15.94
C LEU A 198 -2.60 -10.52 -15.69
N GLN A 199 -3.28 -10.56 -14.56
CA GLN A 199 -4.29 -9.56 -14.25
C GLN A 199 -4.30 -9.16 -12.78
N LYS A 200 -4.74 -7.93 -12.53
CA LYS A 200 -4.97 -7.40 -11.19
C LYS A 200 -6.19 -6.49 -11.21
N SER A 201 -6.97 -6.54 -10.13
CA SER A 201 -8.12 -5.67 -9.94
C SER A 201 -8.05 -4.94 -8.60
N ILE A 202 -8.54 -3.71 -8.59
CA ILE A 202 -8.74 -2.90 -7.39
C ILE A 202 -10.11 -2.22 -7.44
N ILE A 203 -10.65 -1.91 -6.28
CA ILE A 203 -11.91 -1.18 -6.13
C ILE A 203 -11.59 0.31 -5.95
N LEU A 204 -12.30 1.16 -6.68
CA LEU A 204 -12.26 2.61 -6.55
C LEU A 204 -13.63 3.17 -6.21
N PHE A 205 -13.69 4.12 -5.30
CA PHE A 205 -14.92 4.82 -4.94
C PHE A 205 -15.08 6.11 -5.73
N GLU A 206 -16.32 6.60 -5.84
CA GLU A 206 -16.63 7.91 -6.46
C GLU A 206 -16.12 9.08 -5.63
#